data_AF-A8X2B2-F1
#
_entry.id   AF-A8X2B2-F1
#
_cell.length_a   1.000
_cell.length_b   1.000
_cell.length_c   1.000
_cell.angle_alpha   90.00
_cell.angle_beta   90.00
_cell.angle_gamma   90.00
#
_symmetry.space_group_name_H-M   'P 1'
#
loop_
_entity.id
_entity.type
_entity.pdbx_description
1 polymer ?
#
loop_
_entity_poly.entity_id
_entity_poly.type
_entity_poly.pdbx_seq_one_letter_code
_entity_poly.pdbx_strand_id
1 'polypeptide(L)'
;MYPVKFQYCNVSETEVSKLPEKICKIQKFNLQNFETTCQRVIGNVFVGPGDEQYVKKLGNVTWIYGRIMINGTSLEAIDFFKKLEFVAYFEDDEYSLYILNNKYLINASFPNLKVIRTLNEVYRMLVFHGNNPQIALNSNFCHRLKSELNTTKQLIPEIDGKSYLIENFSKVRISYSWFLISILVTFSNHNF
;
A
#
# COMPACT_ATOMS: atom_id res chain seq x y z
N MET A 1 19.11 -3.84 -21.01
CA MET A 1 18.69 -2.61 -20.31
C MET A 1 19.50 -2.53 -19.03
N TYR A 2 20.33 -1.49 -18.85
CA TYR A 2 21.10 -1.33 -17.61
C TYR A 2 20.14 -0.94 -16.48
N PRO A 3 20.20 -1.56 -15.28
CA PRO A 3 19.36 -1.16 -14.17
C PRO A 3 19.71 0.28 -13.80
N VAL A 4 18.74 1.19 -13.90
CA VAL A 4 18.89 2.55 -13.40
C VAL A 4 18.91 2.45 -11.88
N LYS A 5 20.10 2.53 -11.29
CA LYS A 5 20.25 2.56 -9.84
C LYS A 5 19.89 3.96 -9.35
N PHE A 6 18.70 4.09 -8.78
CA PHE A 6 18.30 5.34 -8.16
C PHE A 6 19.00 5.47 -6.81
N GLN A 7 19.73 6.56 -6.65
CA GLN A 7 20.43 6.87 -5.42
C GLN A 7 19.73 8.03 -4.74
N TYR A 8 19.44 7.87 -3.45
CA TYR A 8 19.00 8.99 -2.61
C TYR A 8 20.05 10.09 -2.62
N CYS A 9 19.61 11.36 -2.54
CA CYS A 9 20.53 12.49 -2.42
C CYS A 9 21.48 12.24 -1.25
N ASN A 10 22.79 12.38 -1.50
CA ASN A 10 23.78 12.23 -0.44
C ASN A 10 23.76 13.49 0.42
N VAL A 11 23.05 13.43 1.55
CA VAL A 11 22.97 14.55 2.51
C VAL A 11 24.04 14.35 3.59
N SER A 12 24.85 15.38 3.80
CA SER A 12 25.88 15.39 4.84
C SER A 12 25.25 15.44 6.24
N GLU A 13 25.95 14.92 7.25
CA GLU A 13 25.42 14.90 8.63
C GLU A 13 25.18 16.31 9.19
N THR A 14 25.96 17.29 8.75
CA THR A 14 25.83 18.71 9.13
C THR A 14 24.63 19.41 8.48
N GLU A 15 24.13 18.90 7.35
CA GLU A 15 22.90 19.36 6.72
C GLU A 15 21.68 18.68 7.36
N VAL A 16 21.79 17.37 7.67
CA VAL A 16 20.75 16.60 8.35
C VAL A 16 20.42 17.21 9.72
N SER A 17 21.43 17.62 10.48
CA SER A 17 21.25 18.18 11.83
C SER A 17 20.56 19.55 11.85
N LYS A 18 20.47 20.23 10.71
CA LYS A 18 19.78 21.52 10.55
C LYS A 18 18.31 21.36 10.15
N LEU A 19 17.89 20.16 9.79
CA LEU A 19 16.50 19.90 9.42
C LEU A 19 15.62 19.89 10.67
N PRO A 20 14.39 20.43 10.59
CA PRO A 20 13.44 20.37 11.69
C PRO A 20 12.98 18.93 11.99
N GLU A 21 13.17 18.02 11.04
CA GLU A 21 12.82 16.61 11.16
C GLU A 21 14.06 15.75 11.38
N LYS A 22 14.00 14.86 12.37
CA LYS A 22 15.11 13.92 12.63
C LYS A 22 15.17 12.82 11.57
N ILE A 23 16.34 12.67 10.94
CA ILE A 23 16.63 11.61 9.98
C ILE A 23 17.46 10.51 10.64
N CYS A 24 17.06 9.25 10.45
CA CYS A 24 17.81 8.09 10.87
C CYS A 24 18.18 7.24 9.66
N LYS A 25 19.48 7.06 9.45
CA LYS A 25 20.03 6.16 8.43
C LYS A 25 20.18 4.78 9.05
N ILE A 26 19.56 3.78 8.45
CA ILE A 26 19.55 2.39 8.97
C ILE A 26 20.31 1.51 7.99
N GLN A 27 21.45 0.99 8.45
CA GLN A 27 22.19 -0.03 7.71
C GLN A 27 21.66 -1.43 8.02
N LYS A 28 21.36 -1.69 9.30
CA LYS A 28 20.76 -2.94 9.78
C LYS A 28 19.58 -2.59 10.67
N PHE A 29 18.37 -2.92 10.21
CA PHE A 29 17.15 -2.63 10.96
C PHE A 29 17.06 -3.51 12.22
N ASN A 30 16.73 -2.88 13.35
CA ASN A 30 16.43 -3.54 14.61
C ASN A 30 15.40 -2.68 15.34
N LEU A 31 14.18 -3.20 15.52
CA LEU A 31 13.10 -2.42 16.11
C LEU A 31 13.28 -2.20 17.61
N GLN A 32 13.84 -3.18 18.33
CA GLN A 32 14.14 -3.07 19.75
C GLN A 32 15.06 -1.89 20.07
N ASN A 33 16.03 -1.58 19.20
CA ASN A 33 16.95 -0.46 19.37
C ASN A 33 16.58 0.78 18.55
N PHE A 34 15.39 0.77 17.91
CA PHE A 34 14.95 1.89 17.09
C PHE A 34 14.73 3.15 17.93
N GLU A 35 15.15 4.28 17.37
CA GLU A 35 15.07 5.57 18.03
C GLU A 35 13.69 6.22 17.82
N THR A 36 12.95 6.42 18.92
CA THR A 36 11.56 6.89 18.90
C THR A 36 11.39 8.34 18.45
N THR A 37 12.48 9.11 18.43
CA THR A 37 12.47 10.50 17.93
C THR A 37 12.62 10.57 16.41
N CYS A 38 12.84 9.43 15.74
CA CYS A 38 12.99 9.39 14.30
C CYS A 38 11.69 9.79 13.57
N GLN A 39 11.81 10.70 12.61
CA GLN A 39 10.70 11.11 11.75
C GLN A 39 10.91 10.64 10.32
N ARG A 40 12.16 10.68 9.83
CA ARG A 40 12.51 10.22 8.47
C ARG A 40 13.49 9.07 8.55
N VAL A 41 13.16 7.97 7.91
CA VAL A 41 14.01 6.78 7.86
C VAL A 41 14.61 6.65 6.47
N ILE A 42 15.92 6.47 6.39
CA ILE A 42 16.61 6.02 5.18
C ILE A 42 17.04 4.58 5.42
N GLY A 43 16.39 3.65 4.73
CA GLY A 43 16.55 2.21 4.93
C GLY A 43 15.20 1.49 5.04
N ASN A 44 15.27 0.16 5.03
CA ASN A 44 14.09 -0.69 5.08
C ASN A 44 13.62 -0.92 6.52
N VAL A 45 12.31 -0.93 6.73
CA VAL A 45 11.66 -1.21 8.01
C VAL A 45 11.10 -2.63 7.97
N PHE A 46 11.52 -3.48 8.91
CA PHE A 46 11.06 -4.86 9.01
C PHE A 46 10.48 -5.14 10.39
N VAL A 47 9.26 -5.67 10.46
CA VAL A 47 8.62 -6.09 11.71
C VAL A 47 8.35 -7.59 11.59
N GLY A 48 9.07 -8.39 12.36
CA GLY A 48 8.94 -9.85 12.39
C GLY A 48 8.39 -10.38 13.72
N PRO A 49 8.37 -11.72 13.89
CA PRO A 49 8.04 -12.34 15.16
C PRO A 49 9.00 -11.88 16.27
N GLY A 50 8.46 -11.44 17.40
CA GLY A 50 9.21 -10.92 18.55
C GLY A 50 9.36 -9.39 18.57
N ASP A 51 9.08 -8.71 17.46
CA ASP A 51 9.16 -7.25 17.34
C ASP A 51 7.87 -6.54 17.82
N GLU A 52 6.77 -7.27 18.03
CA GLU A 52 5.43 -6.71 18.26
C GLU A 52 5.38 -5.75 19.46
N GLN A 53 6.14 -6.05 20.51
CA GLN A 53 6.24 -5.21 21.71
C GLN A 53 6.94 -3.85 21.45
N TYR A 54 7.67 -3.71 20.34
CA TYR A 54 8.45 -2.52 20.01
C TYR A 54 7.82 -1.66 18.92
N VAL A 55 6.70 -2.08 18.30
CA VAL A 55 6.09 -1.38 17.15
C VAL A 55 5.69 0.07 17.42
N LYS A 56 5.37 0.41 18.68
CA LYS A 56 5.04 1.79 19.07
C LYS A 56 6.21 2.77 18.86
N LYS A 57 7.45 2.27 18.75
CA LYS A 57 8.62 3.09 18.43
C LYS A 57 8.57 3.72 17.04
N LEU A 58 7.78 3.15 16.12
CA LEU A 58 7.55 3.69 14.78
C LEU A 58 6.52 4.83 14.74
N GLY A 59 5.90 5.17 15.88
CA GLY A 59 4.78 6.12 15.95
C GLY A 59 5.09 7.56 15.53
N ASN A 60 6.37 7.95 15.51
CA ASN A 60 6.81 9.27 15.06
C ASN A 60 7.24 9.33 13.59
N VAL A 61 7.37 8.18 12.93
CA VAL A 61 7.86 8.11 11.55
C VAL A 61 6.82 8.69 10.60
N THR A 62 7.25 9.68 9.82
CA THR A 62 6.47 10.38 8.79
C THR A 62 6.93 10.00 7.37
N TRP A 63 8.23 9.71 7.18
CA TRP A 63 8.81 9.34 5.88
C TRP A 63 9.67 8.09 5.98
N ILE A 64 9.53 7.18 5.01
CA ILE A 64 10.42 6.06 4.81
C ILE A 64 10.94 6.06 3.37
N TYR A 65 12.26 6.17 3.25
CA TYR A 65 13.03 5.98 2.03
C TYR A 65 13.58 4.55 2.01
N GLY A 66 12.71 3.63 1.61
CA GLY A 66 12.87 2.19 1.71
C GLY A 66 11.51 1.49 1.63
N ARG A 67 11.48 0.18 1.86
CA ARG A 67 10.24 -0.59 1.99
C ARG A 67 9.85 -0.83 3.45
N ILE A 68 8.56 -1.06 3.69
CA ILE A 68 8.04 -1.62 4.94
C ILE A 68 7.67 -3.08 4.68
N MET A 69 8.07 -3.96 5.58
CA MET A 69 7.64 -5.36 5.60
C MET A 69 7.23 -5.78 7.02
N ILE A 70 5.99 -6.24 7.17
CA ILE A 70 5.45 -6.80 8.41
C ILE A 70 5.10 -8.26 8.13
N ASN A 71 5.90 -9.18 8.64
CA ASN A 71 5.80 -10.59 8.24
C ASN A 71 5.74 -11.54 9.43
N GLY A 72 4.73 -12.42 9.45
CA GLY A 72 4.66 -13.53 10.40
C GLY A 72 4.42 -13.12 11.86
N THR A 73 3.97 -11.89 12.10
CA THR A 73 3.74 -11.37 13.44
C THR A 73 2.45 -11.92 14.05
N SER A 74 2.36 -11.79 15.38
CA SER A 74 1.17 -12.05 16.19
C SER A 74 0.26 -10.83 16.36
N LEU A 75 0.49 -9.75 15.60
CA LEU A 75 -0.31 -8.52 15.66
C LEU A 75 -1.76 -8.77 15.23
N GLU A 76 -2.71 -8.32 16.04
CA GLU A 76 -4.13 -8.25 15.65
C GLU A 76 -4.45 -7.02 14.80
N ALA A 77 -3.69 -5.94 15.01
CA ALA A 77 -3.86 -4.68 14.31
C ALA A 77 -2.54 -3.98 14.00
N ILE A 78 -2.49 -3.32 12.84
CA ILE A 78 -1.46 -2.32 12.51
C ILE A 78 -2.07 -0.93 12.73
N ASP A 79 -1.71 -0.30 13.85
CA ASP A 79 -2.25 1.00 14.29
C ASP A 79 -1.15 2.00 14.68
N PHE A 80 0.12 1.62 14.52
CA PHE A 80 1.28 2.38 15.00
C PHE A 80 1.88 3.31 13.93
N PHE A 81 1.49 3.19 12.66
CA PHE A 81 1.90 4.10 11.57
C PHE A 81 0.99 5.33 11.44
N LYS A 82 0.50 5.88 12.56
CA LYS A 82 -0.47 6.99 12.53
C LYS A 82 0.06 8.25 11.86
N LYS A 83 1.37 8.52 11.96
CA LYS A 83 2.01 9.70 11.36
C LYS A 83 2.67 9.42 10.01
N LEU A 84 2.67 8.17 9.54
CA LEU A 84 3.33 7.81 8.30
C LEU A 84 2.61 8.49 7.13
N GLU A 85 3.33 9.29 6.36
CA GLU A 85 2.80 10.05 5.23
C GLU A 85 3.36 9.58 3.88
N PHE A 86 4.63 9.18 3.86
CA PHE A 86 5.35 8.86 2.64
C PHE A 86 6.17 7.57 2.76
N VAL A 87 6.03 6.71 1.77
CA VAL A 87 6.90 5.54 1.56
C VAL A 87 7.42 5.59 0.13
N ALA A 88 8.74 5.57 -0.03
CA ALA A 88 9.37 5.61 -1.34
C ALA A 88 10.47 4.55 -1.40
N TYR A 89 10.31 3.58 -2.29
CA TYR A 89 11.26 2.50 -2.51
C TYR A 89 11.72 2.54 -3.97
N PHE A 90 13.02 2.74 -4.18
CA PHE A 90 13.59 2.96 -5.51
C PHE A 90 14.54 1.83 -5.94
N GLU A 91 14.29 0.62 -5.46
CA GLU A 91 14.93 -0.59 -5.97
C GLU A 91 13.96 -1.34 -6.88
N ASP A 92 14.49 -2.11 -7.83
CA ASP A 92 13.73 -2.91 -8.81
C ASP A 92 13.19 -4.19 -8.15
N ASP A 93 12.37 -4.00 -7.12
CA ASP A 93 11.73 -5.03 -6.33
C ASP A 93 10.24 -4.70 -6.21
N GLU A 94 9.43 -5.74 -6.01
CA GLU A 94 8.06 -5.75 -6.46
C GLU A 94 7.21 -4.70 -5.73
N TYR A 95 7.28 -4.57 -4.40
CA TYR A 95 6.33 -3.74 -3.62
C TYR A 95 6.99 -2.85 -2.53
N SER A 96 6.34 -1.74 -2.16
CA SER A 96 6.88 -0.81 -1.13
C SER A 96 6.35 -1.09 0.28
N LEU A 97 5.14 -1.66 0.40
CA LEU A 97 4.54 -2.04 1.68
C LEU A 97 4.02 -3.48 1.63
N TYR A 98 4.68 -4.37 2.38
CA TYR A 98 4.36 -5.79 2.48
C TYR A 98 3.76 -6.11 3.85
N ILE A 99 2.58 -6.71 3.86
CA ILE A 99 1.93 -7.22 5.07
C ILE A 99 1.64 -8.69 4.81
N LEU A 100 2.47 -9.57 5.38
CA LEU A 100 2.56 -10.98 4.99
C LEU A 100 2.36 -11.91 6.19
N ASN A 101 1.62 -13.00 5.99
CA ASN A 101 1.58 -14.14 6.91
C ASN A 101 1.21 -13.81 8.38
N ASN A 102 0.51 -12.69 8.63
CA ASN A 102 0.08 -12.30 9.98
C ASN A 102 -1.28 -12.93 10.28
N LYS A 103 -1.28 -14.14 10.85
CA LYS A 103 -2.49 -14.98 11.00
C LYS A 103 -3.57 -14.38 11.89
N TYR A 104 -3.20 -13.49 12.81
CA TYR A 104 -4.14 -12.83 13.73
C TYR A 104 -4.55 -11.43 13.27
N LEU A 105 -3.96 -10.93 12.18
CA LEU A 105 -4.18 -9.56 11.73
C LEU A 105 -5.56 -9.38 11.10
N ILE A 106 -6.46 -8.73 11.83
CA ILE A 106 -7.83 -8.45 11.40
C ILE A 106 -8.04 -7.00 10.97
N ASN A 107 -7.06 -6.12 11.23
CA ASN A 107 -7.15 -4.70 10.89
C ASN A 107 -5.79 -4.07 10.59
N ALA A 108 -5.77 -3.08 9.71
CA ALA A 108 -4.62 -2.22 9.44
C ALA A 108 -5.13 -0.81 9.10
N SER A 109 -4.42 0.22 9.55
CA SER A 109 -4.78 1.61 9.29
C SER A 109 -3.53 2.46 9.07
N PHE A 110 -3.61 3.30 8.04
CA PHE A 110 -2.55 4.22 7.62
C PHE A 110 -3.16 5.60 7.39
N PRO A 111 -3.70 6.24 8.45
CA PRO A 111 -4.66 7.34 8.32
C PRO A 111 -4.07 8.61 7.68
N ASN A 112 -2.75 8.80 7.75
CA ASN A 112 -2.06 9.95 7.17
C ASN A 112 -1.21 9.58 5.94
N LEU A 113 -1.29 8.34 5.44
CA LEU A 113 -0.47 7.89 4.31
C LEU A 113 -0.97 8.53 3.02
N LYS A 114 -0.17 9.43 2.46
CA LYS A 114 -0.53 10.24 1.29
C LYS A 114 0.02 9.66 0.01
N VAL A 115 1.24 9.10 0.06
CA VAL A 115 1.99 8.69 -1.13
C VAL A 115 2.79 7.44 -0.86
N ILE A 116 2.66 6.47 -1.77
CA ILE A 116 3.58 5.36 -1.93
C ILE A 116 4.23 5.50 -3.31
N ARG A 117 5.54 5.35 -3.40
CA ARG A 117 6.29 5.39 -4.66
C ARG A 117 7.14 4.14 -4.79
N THR A 118 7.02 3.51 -5.95
CA THR A 118 7.92 2.47 -6.44
C THR A 118 8.39 2.85 -7.85
N LEU A 119 9.51 2.29 -8.28
CA LEU A 119 9.94 2.34 -9.68
C LEU A 119 9.38 1.19 -10.51
N ASN A 120 8.77 0.21 -9.85
CA ASN A 120 8.20 -0.93 -10.54
C ASN A 120 7.07 -0.46 -11.48
N GLU A 121 7.10 -0.94 -12.72
CA GLU A 121 6.07 -0.69 -13.73
C GLU A 121 4.72 -1.31 -13.36
N VAL A 122 4.75 -2.35 -12.51
CA VAL A 122 3.58 -2.98 -11.92
C VAL A 122 3.22 -2.20 -10.66
N TYR A 123 2.16 -1.38 -10.72
CA TYR A 123 1.68 -0.46 -9.65
C TYR A 123 1.22 -1.13 -8.33
N ARG A 124 1.77 -2.29 -7.96
CA ARG A 124 1.48 -2.99 -6.71
C ARG A 124 2.28 -2.38 -5.56
N MET A 125 1.78 -1.30 -4.99
CA MET A 125 2.52 -0.58 -3.95
C MET A 125 2.26 -1.11 -2.54
N LEU A 126 1.07 -1.68 -2.32
CA LEU A 126 0.57 -2.16 -1.04
C LEU A 126 0.01 -3.57 -1.21
N VAL A 127 0.61 -4.55 -0.52
CA VAL A 127 0.23 -5.96 -0.64
C VAL A 127 -0.04 -6.57 0.72
N PHE A 128 -1.20 -7.21 0.83
CA PHE A 128 -1.59 -8.09 1.91
C PHE A 128 -1.62 -9.52 1.37
N HIS A 129 -0.85 -10.44 1.94
CA HIS A 129 -0.86 -11.83 1.49
C HIS A 129 -0.69 -12.81 2.64
N GLY A 130 -1.53 -13.86 2.69
CA GLY A 130 -1.45 -14.91 3.71
C GLY A 130 -1.78 -14.43 5.13
N ASN A 131 -2.43 -13.27 5.28
CA ASN A 131 -2.90 -12.77 6.57
C ASN A 131 -4.21 -13.46 6.99
N ASN A 132 -4.81 -13.02 8.10
CA ASN A 132 -6.12 -13.52 8.50
C ASN A 132 -7.15 -13.33 7.37
N PRO A 133 -7.92 -14.37 6.97
CA PRO A 133 -8.92 -14.26 5.90
C PRO A 133 -9.98 -13.18 6.13
N GLN A 134 -10.24 -12.79 7.38
CA GLN A 134 -11.16 -11.69 7.71
C GLN A 134 -10.73 -10.37 7.06
N ILE A 135 -9.44 -10.16 6.79
CA ILE A 135 -8.95 -8.93 6.15
C ILE A 135 -9.50 -8.76 4.73
N ALA A 136 -9.61 -9.86 3.98
CA ALA A 136 -10.13 -9.88 2.61
C ALA A 136 -11.67 -9.90 2.56
N LEU A 137 -12.32 -10.44 3.60
CA LEU A 137 -13.77 -10.59 3.69
C LEU A 137 -14.47 -9.34 4.28
N ASN A 138 -13.74 -8.51 5.01
CA ASN A 138 -14.30 -7.33 5.68
C ASN A 138 -14.41 -6.14 4.72
N SER A 139 -15.61 -5.89 4.19
CA SER A 139 -15.90 -4.76 3.30
C SER A 139 -15.59 -3.40 3.95
N ASN A 140 -15.84 -3.23 5.26
CA ASN A 140 -15.55 -2.00 5.98
C ASN A 140 -14.05 -1.71 6.06
N PHE A 141 -13.23 -2.77 6.21
CA PHE A 141 -11.77 -2.64 6.15
C PHE A 141 -11.35 -2.14 4.76
N CYS A 142 -11.81 -2.78 3.69
CA CYS A 142 -11.48 -2.35 2.32
C CYS A 142 -11.92 -0.92 2.02
N HIS A 143 -13.13 -0.52 2.43
CA HIS A 143 -13.63 0.85 2.25
C HIS A 143 -12.84 1.89 3.04
N ARG A 144 -12.48 1.59 4.30
CA ARG A 144 -11.66 2.48 5.12
C ARG A 144 -10.27 2.62 4.53
N LEU A 145 -9.61 1.50 4.21
CA LEU A 145 -8.29 1.51 3.60
C LEU A 145 -8.31 2.31 2.30
N LYS A 146 -9.33 2.14 1.45
CA LYS A 146 -9.52 2.98 0.26
C LYS A 146 -9.63 4.47 0.61
N SER A 147 -10.44 4.82 1.61
CA SER A 147 -10.66 6.21 2.01
C SER A 147 -9.37 6.86 2.53
N GLU A 148 -8.59 6.13 3.33
CA GLU A 148 -7.29 6.58 3.84
C GLU A 148 -6.29 6.81 2.69
N LEU A 149 -6.37 5.99 1.63
CA LEU A 149 -5.45 6.02 0.50
C LEU A 149 -5.94 6.84 -0.71
N ASN A 150 -7.10 7.50 -0.62
CA ASN A 150 -7.81 8.16 -1.73
C ASN A 150 -7.10 9.42 -2.29
N THR A 151 -5.87 9.72 -1.86
CA THR A 151 -5.06 10.83 -2.38
C THR A 151 -4.34 10.50 -3.69
N THR A 152 -4.31 9.23 -4.11
CA THR A 152 -3.65 8.82 -5.35
C THR A 152 -4.55 7.89 -6.17
N LYS A 153 -4.98 8.32 -7.36
CA LYS A 153 -5.65 7.46 -8.36
C LYS A 153 -4.84 6.20 -8.77
N GLN A 154 -3.63 6.04 -8.24
CA GLN A 154 -2.65 5.02 -8.61
C GLN A 154 -2.46 3.95 -7.53
N LEU A 155 -2.96 4.13 -6.30
CA LEU A 155 -2.73 3.16 -5.22
C LEU A 155 -3.87 2.13 -5.16
N ILE A 156 -3.61 0.93 -5.70
CA ILE A 156 -4.54 -0.19 -5.66
C ILE A 156 -3.95 -1.24 -4.71
N PRO A 157 -4.52 -1.45 -3.51
CA PRO A 157 -4.07 -2.53 -2.64
C PRO A 157 -4.38 -3.88 -3.29
N GLU A 158 -3.42 -4.78 -3.20
CA GLU A 158 -3.61 -6.20 -3.50
C GLU A 158 -3.83 -6.97 -2.20
N ILE A 159 -4.89 -7.76 -2.13
CA ILE A 159 -5.12 -8.68 -1.01
C ILE A 159 -5.27 -10.09 -1.60
N ASP A 160 -4.35 -10.98 -1.24
CA ASP A 160 -4.29 -12.38 -1.67
C ASP A 160 -4.42 -12.54 -3.20
N GLY A 161 -3.64 -11.77 -3.96
CA GLY A 161 -3.61 -11.82 -5.42
C GLY A 161 -4.80 -11.14 -6.11
N LYS A 162 -5.74 -10.55 -5.35
CA LYS A 162 -6.83 -9.75 -5.89
C LYS A 162 -6.46 -8.27 -5.77
N SER A 163 -6.21 -7.64 -6.91
CA SER A 163 -6.22 -6.18 -7.00
C SER A 163 -7.66 -5.69 -6.87
N TYR A 164 -7.97 -4.91 -5.85
CA TYR A 164 -9.28 -4.29 -5.74
C TYR A 164 -9.32 -3.06 -6.65
N LEU A 165 -9.31 -3.29 -7.97
CA LEU A 165 -9.71 -2.29 -8.95
C LEU A 165 -11.19 -2.01 -8.71
N ILE A 166 -11.48 -0.82 -8.19
CA ILE A 166 -12.86 -0.36 -8.13
C ILE A 166 -13.17 0.14 -9.52
N GLU A 167 -13.61 -0.77 -10.38
CA GLU A 167 -14.50 -0.36 -11.45
C GLU A 167 -15.70 0.29 -10.77
N ASN A 168 -15.89 1.58 -11.03
CA ASN A 168 -17.23 2.12 -11.08
C ASN A 168 -17.96 1.37 -12.21
N PHE A 169 -18.39 0.14 -11.97
CA PHE A 169 -19.64 -0.31 -12.54
C PHE A 169 -20.72 0.44 -11.77
N SER A 170 -20.90 1.71 -12.15
CA SER A 170 -22.26 2.22 -12.23
C SER A 170 -23.04 1.11 -12.92
N LYS A 171 -24.03 0.57 -12.20
CA LYS A 171 -25.12 -0.15 -12.83
C LYS A 171 -25.77 0.82 -13.82
N VAL A 172 -25.19 1.01 -14.99
CA VAL A 172 -25.98 1.29 -16.16
C VAL A 172 -26.74 0.00 -16.38
N ARG A 173 -27.95 -0.06 -15.81
CA ARG A 173 -28.99 -0.95 -16.33
C ARG A 173 -29.12 -0.57 -17.79
N ILE A 174 -28.43 -1.28 -18.67
CA ILE A 174 -28.86 -1.33 -20.06
C ILE A 174 -30.18 -2.09 -19.99
N SER A 175 -31.26 -1.33 -20.00
CA SER A 175 -32.60 -1.84 -20.20
C SER A 175 -32.63 -2.45 -21.59
N TYR A 176 -32.48 -3.77 -21.68
CA TYR A 176 -32.81 -4.53 -22.88
C TYR A 176 -34.34 -4.53 -23.04
N SER A 177 -34.92 -3.39 -23.43
CA SER A 177 -36.37 -3.29 -23.67
C SER A 177 -36.73 -2.42 -24.89
N TRP A 178 -35.77 -1.90 -25.67
CA TRP A 178 -36.10 -1.09 -26.85
C TRP A 178 -35.32 -1.43 -28.13
N PHE A 179 -34.45 -2.44 -28.12
CA PHE A 179 -33.70 -2.86 -29.31
C PHE A 179 -34.22 -4.12 -30.03
N LEU A 180 -35.39 -4.65 -29.61
CA LEU A 180 -36.05 -5.77 -30.32
C LEU A 180 -37.32 -5.38 -31.10
N ILE A 181 -37.65 -4.08 -31.22
CA ILE A 181 -38.79 -3.64 -32.05
C ILE A 181 -38.34 -3.10 -33.43
N SER A 182 -37.04 -2.89 -33.67
CA SER A 182 -36.53 -2.41 -34.96
C SER A 182 -35.92 -3.49 -35.87
N ILE A 183 -35.89 -4.77 -35.44
CA ILE A 183 -35.48 -5.92 -36.29
C ILE A 183 -36.69 -6.82 -36.57
N LEU A 184 -37.82 -6.21 -36.92
CA LEU A 184 -38.98 -6.90 -37.52
C LEU A 184 -39.44 -6.26 -38.84
N VAL A 185 -38.61 -5.38 -39.45
CA VAL A 185 -38.94 -4.71 -40.73
C VAL A 185 -38.06 -5.17 -41.91
N THR A 186 -37.15 -6.13 -41.74
CA THR A 186 -36.29 -6.61 -42.84
C THR A 186 -36.32 -8.13 -43.06
N PHE A 187 -37.47 -8.76 -42.86
CA PHE A 187 -37.78 -10.09 -43.42
C PHE A 187 -39.21 -10.12 -43.98
N SER A 188 -39.44 -9.37 -45.06
CA SER A 188 -40.47 -9.68 -46.05
C SER A 188 -40.25 -8.79 -47.27
N ASN A 189 -39.32 -9.17 -48.15
CA ASN A 189 -39.40 -8.92 -49.59
C ASN A 189 -38.23 -9.61 -50.30
N HIS A 190 -38.37 -10.92 -50.47
CA HIS A 190 -37.84 -11.64 -51.63
C HIS A 190 -38.86 -12.74 -51.95
N ASN A 191 -39.76 -12.44 -52.88
CA ASN A 191 -40.46 -13.38 -53.77
C ASN A 191 -41.44 -12.57 -54.64
N PHE A 192 -40.98 -12.10 -55.79
CA PHE A 192 -41.54 -12.34 -57.13
C PHE A 192 -40.55 -11.84 -58.18
#